data_AF-A0A841TVK8-F1
#
_entry.id   AF-A0A841TVK8-F1
#
_cell.length_a   1.000
_cell.length_b   1.000
_cell.length_c   1.000
_cell.angle_alpha   90.00
_cell.angle_beta   90.00
_cell.angle_gamma   90.00
#
_symmetry.space_group_name_H-M   'P 1'
#
loop_
_entity.id
_entity.type
_entity.pdbx_description
1 polymer ?
#
loop_
_entity_poly.entity_id
_entity_poly.type
_entity_poly.pdbx_seq_one_letter_code
_entity_poly.pdbx_strand_id
1 'polypeptide(L)'
;MGPNVRSLFRERPGAEPSGKTSIRGAAACAAGELAGFAARRRQPAAAQLAEAYIRLGERYGVRGDLAFCQALYETRALADGRVRPIGEARPTDLWGLPGRDGPLSEALAERQIRQLFAFASREPFPDGVPAPDPETDAGLRTIARKQWRGAAPHWEDLNGKWSYPGAKYGEDIVAIWRNLLEWAGERKRREERNRQAP
;
A
#
# COMPACT_ATOMS: atom_id res chain seq x y z
N MET A 1 -16.18 31.30 9.64
CA MET A 1 -16.07 31.02 8.20
C MET A 1 -14.76 31.60 7.71
N GLY A 2 -13.71 30.77 7.60
CA GLY A 2 -12.42 31.22 7.06
C GLY A 2 -12.48 31.35 5.53
N PRO A 3 -11.69 32.23 4.91
CA PRO A 3 -11.69 32.41 3.47
C PRO A 3 -11.30 31.11 2.75
N ASN A 4 -12.12 30.69 1.81
CA ASN A 4 -11.85 29.56 0.93
C ASN A 4 -10.79 29.97 -0.10
N VAL A 5 -9.52 29.84 0.27
CA VAL A 5 -8.40 30.07 -0.64
C VAL A 5 -8.25 28.82 -1.51
N ARG A 6 -8.69 28.90 -2.77
CA ARG A 6 -8.37 27.87 -3.77
C ARG A 6 -6.90 27.97 -4.14
N SER A 7 -6.16 26.87 -3.99
CA SER A 7 -4.77 26.78 -4.43
C SER A 7 -4.67 27.05 -5.93
N LEU A 8 -3.76 27.94 -6.34
CA LEU A 8 -3.41 28.17 -7.75
C LEU A 8 -2.59 27.02 -8.35
N PHE A 9 -2.05 26.15 -7.49
CA PHE A 9 -1.27 24.98 -7.88
C PHE A 9 -2.14 23.74 -7.85
N ARG A 10 -1.80 22.77 -8.70
CA ARG A 10 -2.44 21.45 -8.73
C ARG A 10 -2.37 20.83 -7.34
N GLU A 11 -3.52 20.72 -6.69
CA GLU A 11 -3.65 20.00 -5.43
C GLU A 11 -3.27 18.53 -5.69
N ARG A 12 -2.43 18.00 -4.81
CA ARG A 12 -1.96 16.61 -4.89
C ARG A 12 -2.85 15.78 -3.98
N PRO A 13 -3.72 14.90 -4.51
CA PRO A 13 -4.57 14.07 -3.67
C PRO A 13 -3.72 13.26 -2.69
N GLY A 14 -4.10 13.26 -1.41
CA GLY A 14 -3.44 12.47 -0.37
C GLY A 14 -2.02 12.92 0.03
N ALA A 15 -1.56 14.10 -0.40
CA ALA A 15 -0.33 14.73 0.10
C ALA A 15 -0.65 15.66 1.28
N GLU A 16 0.09 15.52 2.38
CA GLU A 16 0.01 16.42 3.53
C GLU A 16 0.72 17.76 3.24
N PRO A 17 0.57 18.81 4.08
CA PRO A 17 1.30 20.08 3.91
C PRO A 17 2.83 19.92 3.80
N SER A 18 3.37 18.83 4.36
CA SER A 18 4.78 18.42 4.23
C SER A 18 5.18 18.01 2.81
N GLY A 19 4.22 17.80 1.91
CA GLY A 19 4.39 17.24 0.57
C GLY A 19 4.52 15.72 0.51
N LYS A 20 4.55 15.05 1.67
CA LYS A 20 4.65 13.59 1.80
C LYS A 20 3.28 12.93 1.82
N THR A 21 3.27 11.64 1.53
CA THR A 21 2.05 10.85 1.39
C THR A 21 1.81 10.02 2.64
N SER A 22 0.75 10.29 3.39
CA SER A 22 0.46 9.57 4.65
C SER A 22 0.20 8.08 4.40
N ILE A 23 0.65 7.23 5.32
CA ILE A 23 0.33 5.78 5.34
C ILE A 23 -1.10 5.56 5.87
N ARG A 24 -1.54 6.41 6.80
CA ARG A 24 -2.86 6.33 7.44
C ARG A 24 -3.92 7.02 6.58
N GLY A 25 -5.18 6.61 6.79
CA GLY A 25 -6.36 7.21 6.15
C GLY A 25 -7.12 6.26 5.24
N ALA A 26 -8.19 6.77 4.64
CA ALA A 26 -9.03 6.00 3.73
C ALA A 26 -8.35 5.77 2.37
N ALA A 27 -8.67 4.66 1.73
CA ALA A 27 -8.29 4.42 0.34
C ALA A 27 -8.97 5.44 -0.58
N ALA A 28 -8.25 5.89 -1.60
CA ALA A 28 -8.79 6.77 -2.65
C ALA A 28 -9.34 5.97 -3.85
N CYS A 29 -9.04 4.67 -3.90
CA CYS A 29 -9.52 3.75 -4.93
C CYS A 29 -10.37 2.62 -4.35
N ALA A 30 -11.33 2.14 -5.15
CA ALA A 30 -12.11 0.94 -4.87
C ALA A 30 -11.37 -0.32 -5.34
N ALA A 31 -11.73 -1.48 -4.79
CA ALA A 31 -11.09 -2.77 -5.11
C ALA A 31 -11.13 -3.10 -6.62
N GLY A 32 -12.22 -2.78 -7.31
CA GLY A 32 -12.33 -2.99 -8.76
C GLY A 32 -11.32 -2.16 -9.57
N GLU A 33 -10.96 -0.96 -9.09
CA GLU A 33 -9.94 -0.13 -9.73
C GLU A 33 -8.54 -0.73 -9.50
N LEU A 34 -8.26 -1.23 -8.29
CA LEU A 34 -7.01 -1.92 -7.99
C LEU A 34 -6.83 -3.15 -8.91
N ALA A 35 -7.86 -4.00 -8.99
CA ALA A 35 -7.84 -5.21 -9.81
C ALA A 35 -7.69 -4.89 -11.30
N GLY A 36 -8.43 -3.91 -11.81
CA GLY A 36 -8.33 -3.49 -13.21
C GLY A 36 -6.98 -2.87 -13.56
N PHE A 37 -6.38 -2.11 -12.65
CA PHE A 37 -5.04 -1.54 -12.84
C PHE A 37 -3.96 -2.63 -12.89
N ALA A 38 -4.05 -3.63 -12.01
CA ALA A 38 -3.17 -4.79 -12.04
C ALA A 38 -3.32 -5.58 -13.36
N ALA A 39 -4.56 -5.86 -13.78
CA ALA A 39 -4.85 -6.56 -15.03
C ALA A 39 -4.23 -5.89 -16.27
N ARG A 40 -4.23 -4.55 -16.34
CA ARG A 40 -3.58 -3.78 -17.43
C ARG A 40 -2.09 -4.09 -17.58
N ARG A 41 -1.41 -4.48 -16.50
CA ARG A 41 0.01 -4.84 -16.51
C ARG A 41 0.25 -6.29 -16.94
N ARG A 42 -0.79 -7.01 -17.39
CA ARG A 42 -0.83 -8.47 -17.62
C ARG A 42 -0.59 -9.26 -16.34
N GLN A 43 -1.14 -8.73 -15.26
CA GLN A 43 -0.91 -9.20 -13.91
C GLN A 43 -2.23 -9.26 -13.16
N PRO A 44 -3.08 -10.25 -13.48
CA PRO A 44 -4.36 -10.37 -12.82
C PRO A 44 -4.12 -10.69 -11.33
N ALA A 45 -4.26 -9.68 -10.47
CA ALA A 45 -4.49 -9.93 -9.07
C ALA A 45 -5.84 -10.61 -8.93
N ALA A 46 -5.94 -11.62 -8.07
CA ALA A 46 -7.25 -12.14 -7.69
C ALA A 46 -8.10 -10.97 -7.17
N ALA A 47 -9.33 -10.81 -7.67
CA ALA A 47 -10.22 -9.73 -7.23
C ALA A 47 -10.35 -9.72 -5.69
N GLN A 48 -10.42 -10.91 -5.10
CA GLN A 48 -10.42 -11.15 -3.65
C GLN A 48 -9.23 -10.52 -2.93
N LEU A 49 -8.05 -10.45 -3.56
CA LEU A 49 -6.88 -9.83 -2.96
C LEU A 49 -7.03 -8.30 -2.93
N ALA A 50 -7.50 -7.68 -4.02
CA ALA A 50 -7.78 -6.25 -4.04
C ALA A 50 -8.83 -5.87 -3.00
N GLU A 51 -9.89 -6.68 -2.86
CA GLU A 51 -10.91 -6.53 -1.82
C GLU A 51 -10.33 -6.67 -0.41
N ALA A 52 -9.45 -7.66 -0.20
CA ALA A 52 -8.76 -7.84 1.08
C ALA A 52 -7.95 -6.60 1.46
N TYR A 53 -7.19 -6.00 0.54
CA TYR A 53 -6.44 -4.78 0.83
C TYR A 53 -7.31 -3.60 1.22
N ILE A 54 -8.44 -3.39 0.55
CA ILE A 54 -9.38 -2.31 0.90
C ILE A 54 -9.97 -2.57 2.29
N ARG A 55 -10.50 -3.76 2.54
CA ARG A 55 -11.13 -4.12 3.82
C ARG A 55 -10.15 -4.10 4.99
N LEU A 56 -8.95 -4.64 4.80
CA LEU A 56 -7.89 -4.62 5.81
C LEU A 56 -7.41 -3.18 6.03
N GLY A 57 -7.19 -2.42 4.96
CA GLY A 57 -6.84 -1.00 5.07
C GLY A 57 -7.83 -0.22 5.93
N GLU A 58 -9.13 -0.38 5.66
CA GLU A 58 -10.21 0.22 6.46
C GLU A 58 -10.15 -0.23 7.93
N ARG A 59 -10.05 -1.55 8.18
CA ARG A 59 -9.96 -2.10 9.54
C ARG A 59 -8.82 -1.50 10.36
N TYR A 60 -7.66 -1.28 9.75
CA TYR A 60 -6.47 -0.76 10.43
C TYR A 60 -6.31 0.76 10.29
N GLY A 61 -7.17 1.47 9.54
CA GLY A 61 -6.99 2.88 9.23
C GLY A 61 -5.73 3.17 8.39
N VAL A 62 -5.32 2.20 7.56
CA VAL A 62 -4.18 2.26 6.64
C VAL A 62 -4.71 2.37 5.21
N ARG A 63 -4.01 3.12 4.36
CA ARG A 63 -4.37 3.29 2.95
C ARG A 63 -4.10 2.00 2.17
N GLY A 64 -5.10 1.14 2.11
CA GLY A 64 -5.06 -0.18 1.49
C GLY A 64 -4.75 -0.16 -0.01
N ASP A 65 -5.15 0.92 -0.70
CA ASP A 65 -4.83 1.15 -2.12
C ASP A 65 -3.31 1.36 -2.35
N LEU A 66 -2.64 2.15 -1.50
CA LEU A 66 -1.18 2.29 -1.55
C LEU A 66 -0.46 1.01 -1.10
N ALA A 67 -0.98 0.32 -0.08
CA ALA A 67 -0.44 -0.98 0.34
C ALA A 67 -0.49 -2.01 -0.79
N PHE A 68 -1.57 -2.04 -1.56
CA PHE A 68 -1.68 -2.84 -2.77
C PHE A 68 -0.64 -2.43 -3.83
N CYS A 69 -0.42 -1.12 -4.05
CA CYS A 69 0.64 -0.65 -4.96
C CYS A 69 2.04 -1.07 -4.50
N GLN A 70 2.32 -1.04 -3.19
CA GLN A 70 3.55 -1.58 -2.62
C GLN A 70 3.66 -3.08 -2.89
N ALA A 71 2.59 -3.87 -2.71
CA ALA A 71 2.61 -5.31 -3.01
C ALA A 71 2.86 -5.58 -4.49
N LEU A 72 2.28 -4.79 -5.40
CA LEU A 72 2.58 -4.87 -6.84
C LEU A 72 4.05 -4.55 -7.12
N TYR A 73 4.60 -3.49 -6.52
CA TYR A 73 6.01 -3.16 -6.69
C TYR A 73 6.89 -4.32 -6.19
N GLU A 74 6.63 -4.82 -4.99
CA GLU A 74 7.49 -5.78 -4.32
C GLU A 74 7.52 -7.15 -4.97
N THR A 75 6.43 -7.56 -5.61
CA THR A 75 6.27 -8.90 -6.17
C THR A 75 6.53 -8.98 -7.67
N ARG A 76 7.18 -7.97 -8.26
CA ARG A 76 7.29 -7.81 -9.73
C ARG A 76 5.93 -7.91 -10.41
N ALA A 77 4.98 -7.21 -9.80
CA ALA A 77 3.59 -7.12 -10.21
C ALA A 77 2.86 -8.46 -10.23
N LEU A 78 3.15 -9.43 -9.35
CA LEU A 78 2.39 -10.70 -9.25
C LEU A 78 2.48 -11.62 -10.49
N ALA A 79 3.62 -11.66 -11.18
CA ALA A 79 3.82 -12.64 -12.24
C ALA A 79 3.59 -14.06 -11.70
N ASP A 80 2.57 -14.74 -12.23
CA ASP A 80 2.07 -16.05 -11.80
C ASP A 80 1.44 -16.09 -10.38
N GLY A 81 1.02 -14.95 -9.82
CA GLY A 81 0.38 -14.85 -8.49
C GLY A 81 1.35 -15.04 -7.31
N ARG A 82 2.65 -15.04 -7.58
CA ARG A 82 3.71 -15.33 -6.60
C ARG A 82 4.38 -14.07 -6.07
N VAL A 83 4.86 -14.13 -4.83
CA VAL A 83 5.77 -13.10 -4.30
C VAL A 83 7.13 -13.26 -4.96
N ARG A 84 7.57 -12.34 -5.84
CA ARG A 84 8.94 -12.32 -6.38
C ARG A 84 9.65 -11.00 -6.07
N PRO A 85 10.56 -10.96 -5.08
CA PRO A 85 11.26 -9.73 -4.71
C PRO A 85 12.01 -9.10 -5.90
N ILE A 86 12.05 -7.75 -5.95
CA ILE A 86 12.78 -7.03 -7.02
C ILE A 86 14.32 -7.24 -6.97
N GLY A 87 14.90 -7.95 -6.00
CA GLY A 87 16.34 -8.32 -6.00
C GLY A 87 16.72 -9.38 -4.96
N GLU A 88 17.93 -9.92 -5.08
CA GLU A 88 18.46 -11.00 -4.22
C GLU A 88 18.86 -10.51 -2.81
N ALA A 89 19.28 -9.24 -2.71
CA ALA A 89 19.97 -8.64 -1.56
C ALA A 89 19.06 -7.92 -0.55
N ARG A 90 17.77 -8.27 -0.45
CA ARG A 90 16.96 -7.85 0.70
C ARG A 90 17.08 -8.95 1.75
N PRO A 91 17.95 -8.79 2.76
CA PRO A 91 18.17 -9.82 3.77
C PRO A 91 16.83 -10.06 4.44
N THR A 92 16.28 -11.26 4.26
CA THR A 92 15.19 -11.80 5.07
C THR A 92 14.14 -10.76 5.51
N ASP A 93 13.27 -10.41 4.57
CA ASP A 93 11.83 -10.31 4.81
C ASP A 93 11.40 -9.39 5.96
N LEU A 94 11.27 -8.08 5.72
CA LEU A 94 10.37 -7.28 6.56
C LEU A 94 8.94 -7.83 6.51
N TRP A 95 8.52 -8.38 5.37
CA TRP A 95 7.30 -9.16 5.29
C TRP A 95 7.32 -10.50 6.04
N GLY A 96 8.47 -10.96 6.54
CA GLY A 96 8.65 -12.25 7.22
C GLY A 96 8.09 -13.43 6.44
N LEU A 97 8.27 -13.50 5.12
CA LEU A 97 7.66 -14.50 4.24
C LEU A 97 8.50 -15.78 4.19
N PRO A 98 8.13 -16.86 4.91
CA PRO A 98 8.60 -18.18 4.51
C PRO A 98 8.05 -18.50 3.11
N GLY A 99 8.88 -19.05 2.24
CA GLY A 99 8.47 -19.40 0.88
C GLY A 99 8.44 -18.20 -0.05
N ARG A 100 9.63 -17.74 -0.45
CA ARG A 100 9.95 -16.67 -1.42
C ARG A 100 9.28 -16.84 -2.81
N ASP A 101 8.48 -17.90 -2.99
CA ASP A 101 7.76 -18.29 -4.21
C ASP A 101 6.28 -18.68 -3.93
N GLY A 102 5.75 -18.36 -2.75
CA GLY A 102 4.38 -18.66 -2.34
C GLY A 102 3.34 -17.70 -2.94
N PRO A 103 2.06 -18.11 -3.02
CA PRO A 103 0.99 -17.25 -3.51
C PRO A 103 0.74 -16.09 -2.55
N LEU A 104 0.44 -14.90 -3.09
CA LEU A 104 -0.01 -13.79 -2.26
C LEU A 104 -1.41 -14.11 -1.70
N SER A 105 -1.53 -14.17 -0.37
CA SER A 105 -2.77 -14.50 0.33
C SER A 105 -3.27 -13.32 1.17
N GLU A 106 -4.52 -13.40 1.63
CA GLU A 106 -5.07 -12.41 2.58
C GLU A 106 -4.25 -12.31 3.86
N ALA A 107 -3.76 -13.45 4.40
CA ALA A 107 -2.92 -13.45 5.59
C ALA A 107 -1.62 -12.66 5.38
N LEU A 108 -1.03 -12.75 4.18
CA LEU A 108 0.16 -11.95 3.85
C LEU A 108 -0.19 -10.46 3.71
N ALA A 109 -1.30 -10.13 3.06
CA ALA A 109 -1.80 -8.75 2.96
C ALA A 109 -2.03 -8.16 4.36
N GLU A 110 -2.64 -8.90 5.29
CA GLU A 110 -2.86 -8.44 6.66
C GLU A 110 -1.54 -8.20 7.40
N ARG A 111 -0.55 -9.08 7.23
CA ARG A 111 0.79 -8.88 7.80
C ARG A 111 1.46 -7.60 7.28
N GLN A 112 1.29 -7.26 5.99
CA GLN A 112 1.72 -5.96 5.46
C GLN A 112 1.09 -4.81 6.23
N ILE A 113 -0.24 -4.87 6.33
CA ILE A 113 -1.05 -3.76 6.84
C ILE A 113 -0.72 -3.55 8.32
N ARG A 114 -0.50 -4.62 9.09
CA ARG A 114 -0.02 -4.54 10.47
C ARG A 114 1.33 -3.84 10.58
N GLN A 115 2.28 -4.13 9.68
CA GLN A 115 3.57 -3.45 9.69
C GLN A 115 3.47 -1.98 9.32
N LEU A 116 2.71 -1.66 8.27
CA LEU A 116 2.44 -0.27 7.87
C LEU A 116 1.77 0.51 9.00
N PHE A 117 0.80 -0.10 9.68
CA PHE A 117 0.20 0.47 10.89
C PHE A 117 1.25 0.72 11.97
N ALA A 118 2.10 -0.27 12.26
CA ALA A 118 3.13 -0.14 13.30
C ALA A 118 4.17 0.93 12.96
N PHE A 119 4.55 1.09 11.68
CA PHE A 119 5.43 2.19 11.25
C PHE A 119 4.76 3.56 11.43
N ALA A 120 3.47 3.66 11.15
CA ALA A 120 2.76 4.92 11.11
C ALA A 120 2.14 5.37 12.45
N SER A 121 1.91 4.44 13.39
CA SER A 121 1.23 4.73 14.65
C SER A 121 1.89 4.07 15.86
N ARG A 122 1.79 4.77 17.00
CA ARG A 122 2.14 4.24 18.32
C ARG A 122 0.96 3.59 19.04
N GLU A 123 -0.25 3.76 18.51
CA GLU A 123 -1.48 3.18 19.07
C GLU A 123 -1.40 1.64 19.08
N PRO A 124 -2.17 0.97 19.97
CA PRO A 124 -2.39 -0.46 19.86
C PRO A 124 -3.10 -0.81 18.53
N PHE A 125 -3.01 -2.06 18.10
CA PHE A 125 -3.80 -2.52 16.95
C PHE A 125 -5.30 -2.42 17.26
N PRO A 126 -6.16 -2.28 16.23
CA PRO A 126 -7.61 -2.22 16.42
C PRO A 126 -8.16 -3.41 17.20
N ASP A 127 -9.25 -3.18 17.94
CA ASP A 127 -9.92 -4.22 18.72
C ASP A 127 -10.40 -5.38 17.83
N GLY A 128 -10.43 -6.58 18.41
CA GLY A 128 -10.87 -7.80 17.72
C GLY A 128 -9.86 -8.38 16.73
N VAL A 129 -8.68 -7.76 16.60
CA VAL A 129 -7.56 -8.33 15.84
C VAL A 129 -6.78 -9.29 16.74
N PRO A 130 -6.57 -10.56 16.33
CA PRO A 130 -5.71 -11.48 17.06
C PRO A 130 -4.31 -10.89 17.22
N ALA A 131 -3.77 -10.99 18.44
CA ALA A 131 -2.41 -10.55 18.73
C ALA A 131 -1.45 -11.10 17.66
N PRO A 132 -0.51 -10.29 17.15
CA PRO A 132 0.46 -10.78 16.20
C PRO A 132 1.26 -11.90 16.86
N ASP A 133 1.34 -13.04 16.19
CA ASP A 133 2.18 -14.14 16.64
C ASP A 133 3.66 -13.73 16.48
N PRO A 134 4.41 -13.62 17.60
CA PRO A 134 5.79 -13.21 17.57
C PRO A 134 6.69 -14.17 16.82
N GLU A 135 6.33 -15.43 16.56
CA GLU A 135 7.15 -16.38 15.80
C GLU A 135 6.97 -16.20 14.30
N THR A 136 5.74 -15.97 13.86
CA THR A 136 5.40 -15.84 12.44
C THR A 136 5.51 -14.42 11.91
N ASP A 137 5.53 -13.37 12.73
CA ASP A 137 5.60 -11.96 12.26
C ASP A 137 7.00 -11.30 12.42
N ALA A 138 7.95 -11.72 11.57
CA ALA A 138 9.33 -11.19 11.60
C ALA A 138 9.44 -9.67 11.36
N GLY A 139 8.48 -9.09 10.63
CA GLY A 139 8.41 -7.66 10.38
C GLY A 139 8.14 -6.86 11.64
N LEU A 140 7.09 -7.23 12.37
CA LEU A 140 6.78 -6.58 13.64
C LEU A 140 7.89 -6.77 14.68
N ARG A 141 8.55 -7.95 14.72
CA ARG A 141 9.74 -8.15 15.55
C ARG A 141 10.86 -7.16 15.20
N THR A 142 11.12 -6.96 13.91
CA THR A 142 12.14 -6.02 13.44
C THR A 142 11.80 -4.59 13.82
N ILE A 143 10.55 -4.16 13.61
CA ILE A 143 10.07 -2.83 13.99
C ILE A 143 10.23 -2.59 15.49
N ALA A 144 9.86 -3.57 16.32
CA ALA A 144 10.01 -3.49 17.77
C ALA A 144 11.49 -3.38 18.17
N ARG A 145 12.34 -4.29 17.69
CA ARG A 145 13.78 -4.34 18.00
C ARG A 145 14.52 -3.07 17.57
N LYS A 146 14.12 -2.48 16.45
CA LYS A 146 14.70 -1.23 15.92
C LYS A 146 14.04 0.04 16.48
N GLN A 147 13.05 -0.10 17.35
CA GLN A 147 12.28 1.02 17.92
C GLN A 147 11.65 1.91 16.83
N TRP A 148 11.17 1.31 15.75
CA TRP A 148 10.59 2.02 14.61
C TRP A 148 9.07 2.21 14.68
N ARG A 149 8.43 1.81 15.80
CA ARG A 149 6.98 2.01 15.97
C ARG A 149 6.65 3.50 15.97
N GLY A 150 5.77 3.93 15.06
CA GLY A 150 5.43 5.34 14.83
C GLY A 150 6.57 6.19 14.25
N ALA A 151 7.63 5.58 13.70
CA ALA A 151 8.80 6.29 13.19
C ALA A 151 8.74 6.61 11.68
N ALA A 152 7.71 6.14 10.97
CA ALA A 152 7.51 6.40 9.54
C ALA A 152 6.01 6.60 9.24
N PRO A 153 5.46 7.80 9.52
CA PRO A 153 4.05 8.11 9.24
C PRO A 153 3.72 8.23 7.75
N HIS A 154 4.72 8.47 6.89
CA HIS A 154 4.53 8.63 5.44
C HIS A 154 5.25 7.53 4.66
N TRP A 155 4.78 7.28 3.43
CA TRP A 155 5.37 6.30 2.52
C TRP A 155 6.85 6.59 2.25
N GLU A 156 7.21 7.85 2.05
CA GLU A 156 8.58 8.30 1.83
C GLU A 156 9.48 8.08 3.06
N ASP A 157 8.91 8.02 4.28
CA ASP A 157 9.66 7.74 5.52
C ASP A 157 10.04 6.26 5.68
N LEU A 158 9.50 5.39 4.82
CA LEU A 158 9.87 3.96 4.74
C LEU A 158 11.24 3.74 4.08
N ASN A 159 11.79 4.77 3.41
CA ASN A 159 13.14 4.73 2.86
C ASN A 159 14.16 4.40 3.96
N GLY A 160 15.01 3.40 3.72
CA GLY A 160 15.99 2.90 4.68
C GLY A 160 15.43 2.14 5.90
N LYS A 161 14.10 2.05 6.06
CA LYS A 161 13.45 1.27 7.12
C LYS A 161 12.75 0.03 6.58
N TRP A 162 11.96 0.20 5.52
CA TRP A 162 11.31 -0.90 4.82
C TRP A 162 12.20 -1.47 3.70
N SER A 163 12.94 -0.61 3.01
CA SER A 163 13.83 -1.00 1.92
C SER A 163 15.20 -0.42 2.16
N TYR A 164 16.22 -1.28 2.22
CA TYR A 164 17.62 -0.89 2.40
C TYR A 164 18.43 -1.20 1.13
N PRO A 165 19.29 -0.28 0.64
CA PRO A 165 19.50 1.11 1.08
C PRO A 165 18.50 2.10 0.44
N GLY A 166 17.37 1.63 -0.07
CA GLY A 166 16.46 2.34 -0.99
C GLY A 166 16.12 3.78 -0.58
N ALA A 167 16.68 4.75 -1.31
CA ALA A 167 16.48 6.19 -1.10
C ALA A 167 15.25 6.76 -1.84
N LYS A 168 14.61 5.97 -2.71
CA LYS A 168 13.44 6.38 -3.50
C LYS A 168 12.27 5.40 -3.41
N TYR A 169 12.33 4.50 -2.43
CA TYR A 169 11.40 3.37 -2.35
C TYR A 169 9.95 3.84 -2.11
N GLY A 170 9.74 4.73 -1.15
CA GLY A 170 8.43 5.30 -0.87
C GLY A 170 7.91 6.12 -2.03
N GLU A 171 8.79 6.90 -2.68
CA GLU A 171 8.46 7.72 -3.84
C GLU A 171 8.00 6.87 -5.03
N ASP A 172 8.66 5.73 -5.29
CA ASP A 172 8.27 4.79 -6.35
C ASP A 172 6.86 4.23 -6.10
N ILE A 173 6.54 3.85 -4.85
CA ILE A 173 5.21 3.35 -4.48
C ILE A 173 4.15 4.43 -4.67
N VAL A 174 4.44 5.65 -4.20
CA VAL A 174 3.54 6.79 -4.36
C VAL A 174 3.33 7.12 -5.84
N ALA A 175 4.37 6.99 -6.68
CA ALA A 175 4.25 7.18 -8.11
C ALA A 175 3.34 6.12 -8.76
N ILE A 176 3.46 4.85 -8.36
CA ILE A 176 2.56 3.78 -8.83
C ILE A 176 1.11 4.08 -8.44
N TRP A 177 0.87 4.49 -7.20
CA TRP A 177 -0.46 4.87 -6.74
C TRP A 177 -1.06 6.06 -7.48
N ARG A 178 -0.24 7.08 -7.78
CA ARG A 178 -0.68 8.23 -8.61
C ARG A 178 -1.06 7.81 -10.02
N ASN A 179 -0.30 6.91 -10.64
CA ASN A 179 -0.64 6.35 -11.95
C ASN A 179 -1.96 5.56 -11.90
N LEU A 180 -2.22 4.85 -10.80
CA LEU A 180 -3.49 4.17 -10.56
C LEU A 180 -4.65 5.18 -10.50
N LEU A 181 -4.52 6.26 -9.72
CA LEU A 181 -5.55 7.31 -9.64
C LEU A 181 -5.86 7.95 -10.99
N GLU A 182 -4.82 8.28 -11.75
CA GLU A 182 -4.98 8.88 -13.07
C GLU A 182 -5.72 7.93 -14.01
N TRP A 183 -5.29 6.66 -14.07
CA TRP A 183 -5.93 5.63 -14.87
C TRP A 183 -7.39 5.39 -14.47
N ALA A 184 -7.69 5.31 -13.17
CA ALA A 184 -9.04 5.13 -12.66
C ALA A 184 -9.94 6.32 -13.03
N GLY A 185 -9.41 7.55 -12.92
CA GLY A 185 -10.11 8.77 -13.32
C GLY A 185 -10.40 8.83 -14.83
N GLU A 186 -9.45 8.42 -15.67
CA GLU A 186 -9.65 8.31 -17.12
C GLU A 186 -10.73 7.29 -17.49
N ARG A 187 -10.73 6.14 -16.82
CA ARG A 187 -11.75 5.09 -17.00
C ARG A 187 -13.14 5.60 -16.68
N LYS A 188 -13.32 6.27 -15.53
CA LYS A 188 -14.60 6.90 -15.14
C LYS A 188 -15.08 7.90 -16.18
N ARG A 189 -14.22 8.82 -16.62
CA ARG A 189 -14.54 9.81 -17.67
C ARG A 189 -14.94 9.15 -18.99
N ARG A 190 -14.28 8.05 -19.38
CA ARG A 190 -14.63 7.29 -20.59
C ARG A 190 -15.98 6.60 -20.46
N GLU A 191 -16.27 6.00 -19.32
CA GLU A 191 -17.56 5.34 -19.04
C GLU A 191 -18.71 6.34 -19.02
N GLU A 192 -18.52 7.50 -18.41
CA GLU A 192 -19.49 8.60 -18.43
C GLU A 192 -19.77 9.08 -19.85
N ARG A 193 -18.73 9.31 -20.66
CA ARG A 193 -18.89 9.70 -22.06
C ARG A 193 -19.63 8.64 -22.87
N ASN A 194 -19.32 7.37 -22.67
CA ASN A 194 -19.98 6.27 -23.37
C ASN A 194 -21.46 6.13 -22.96
N ARG A 195 -21.81 6.44 -21.71
CA ARG A 195 -23.21 6.44 -21.22
C ARG A 195 -24.03 7.60 -21.79
N GLN A 196 -23.36 8.70 -22.16
CA GLN A 196 -23.98 9.89 -22.74
C GLN A 196 -23.96 9.86 -24.29
N ALA A 197 -23.40 8.81 -24.90
CA ALA A 197 -23.43 8.63 -26.34
C ALA A 197 -24.84 8.13 -26.76
N PRO A 198 -25.44 8.73 -27.81
CA PRO A 198 -26.78 8.38 -28.30
C PRO A 198 -26.83 6.99 -28.94
#